data_AF-A0A975W4R9-F1
#
_entry.id   AF-A0A975W4R9-F1
#
_cell.length_a   1.000
_cell.length_b   1.000
_cell.length_c   1.000
_cell.angle_alpha   90.00
_cell.angle_beta   90.00
_cell.angle_gamma   90.00
#
_symmetry.space_group_name_H-M   'P 1'
#
loop_
_entity.id
_entity.type
_entity.pdbx_description
1 polymer ?
#
loop_
_entity_poly.entity_id
_entity_poly.type
_entity_poly.pdbx_seq_one_letter_code
_entity_poly.pdbx_strand_id
1 'polypeptide(L)'
;MSKTMPFRIRLSPVEKQEIERIAKSLGMTISAYGRIAMLGRDVSQNPPPSTGGSGSESMDRAAMQTAELVDRVGMLESRLAEQEEAFLSLIEHLREQVRIPSFSEFRARYLADLPLDQDIPGSSDAEQLLHVARAYWKTYGQWPQATPMRQFGRLPKGMPPESWPTNPV
;
A
#
# COMPACT_ATOMS: atom_id res chain seq x y z
N MET A 1 -36.73 -11.37 50.68
CA MET A 1 -36.68 -10.03 50.04
C MET A 1 -35.26 -9.78 49.56
N SER A 2 -35.01 -9.74 48.24
CA SER A 2 -33.68 -9.48 47.68
C SER A 2 -33.34 -7.99 47.78
N LYS A 3 -32.23 -7.65 48.42
CA LYS A 3 -31.75 -6.27 48.55
C LYS A 3 -31.03 -5.86 47.25
N THR A 4 -31.58 -4.87 46.55
CA THR A 4 -30.92 -4.23 45.39
C THR A 4 -30.05 -3.08 45.88
N MET A 5 -28.73 -3.13 45.64
CA MET A 5 -27.82 -2.03 45.95
C MET A 5 -27.36 -1.31 44.68
N PRO A 6 -27.52 0.02 44.58
CA PRO A 6 -26.97 0.79 43.47
C PRO A 6 -25.46 0.96 43.65
N PHE A 7 -24.70 0.81 42.57
CA PHE A 7 -23.28 1.16 42.50
C PHE A 7 -23.06 2.17 41.37
N ARG A 8 -22.04 3.03 41.51
CA ARG A 8 -21.71 4.06 40.52
C ARG A 8 -20.31 3.79 39.98
N ILE A 9 -20.19 3.78 38.66
CA ILE A 9 -18.91 3.67 37.95
C ILE A 9 -18.70 4.97 37.18
N ARG A 10 -17.47 5.49 37.23
CA ARG A 10 -17.06 6.62 36.39
C ARG A 10 -16.47 6.05 35.10
N LEU A 11 -17.08 6.41 33.98
CA LEU A 11 -16.65 6.01 32.65
C LEU A 11 -16.30 7.27 31.85
N SER A 12 -15.33 7.15 30.96
CA SER A 12 -15.10 8.18 29.95
C SER A 12 -16.28 8.26 28.97
N PRO A 13 -16.47 9.40 28.27
CA PRO A 13 -17.54 9.55 27.28
C PRO A 13 -17.50 8.49 26.17
N VAL A 14 -16.29 8.08 25.77
CA VAL A 14 -16.06 7.08 24.72
C VAL A 14 -16.45 5.68 25.21
N GLU A 15 -16.04 5.29 26.40
CA GLU A 15 -16.39 4.00 26.99
C GLU A 15 -17.91 3.87 27.22
N LYS A 16 -18.55 4.98 27.63
CA LYS A 16 -20.00 5.00 27.79
C LYS A 16 -20.73 4.75 26.46
N GLN A 17 -20.32 5.43 25.39
CA GLN A 17 -20.91 5.24 24.06
C GLN A 17 -20.72 3.81 23.56
N GLU A 18 -19.55 3.22 23.79
CA GLU A 18 -19.27 1.85 23.36
C GLU A 18 -20.12 0.83 24.13
N ILE A 19 -20.27 1.00 25.45
CA ILE A 19 -21.14 0.16 26.26
C ILE A 19 -22.61 0.29 25.83
N GLU A 20 -23.07 1.50 25.51
CA GLU A 20 -24.42 1.73 25.00
C GLU A 20 -24.65 1.08 23.64
N ARG A 21 -23.65 1.16 22.74
CA ARG A 21 -23.68 0.50 21.43
C ARG A 21 -23.83 -1.00 21.56
N ILE A 22 -23.03 -1.63 22.43
CA ILE A 22 -23.04 -3.07 22.67
C ILE A 22 -24.32 -3.51 23.38
N ALA A 23 -24.76 -2.79 24.41
CA ALA A 23 -26.01 -3.11 25.09
C ALA A 23 -27.21 -3.05 24.13
N LYS A 24 -27.22 -2.08 23.22
CA LYS A 24 -28.25 -1.94 22.18
C LYS A 24 -28.19 -3.05 21.13
N SER A 25 -27.00 -3.44 20.67
CA SER A 25 -26.87 -4.54 19.70
C SER A 25 -27.34 -5.88 20.28
N LEU A 26 -27.17 -6.07 21.59
CA LEU A 26 -27.61 -7.26 22.32
C LEU A 26 -29.05 -7.17 22.84
N GLY A 27 -29.78 -6.08 22.55
CA GLY A 27 -31.17 -5.89 22.98
C GLY A 27 -31.37 -5.82 24.50
N MET A 28 -30.34 -5.46 25.26
CA MET A 28 -30.36 -5.44 26.73
C MET A 28 -30.20 -4.03 27.30
N THR A 29 -30.62 -3.84 28.55
CA THR A 29 -30.40 -2.58 29.25
C THR A 29 -28.94 -2.45 29.68
N ILE A 30 -28.43 -1.22 29.72
CA ILE A 30 -27.04 -0.91 30.14
C ILE A 30 -26.73 -1.54 31.51
N SER A 31 -27.70 -1.49 32.44
CA SER A 31 -27.57 -2.09 33.77
C SER A 31 -27.51 -3.63 33.73
N ALA A 32 -28.19 -4.28 32.78
CA ALA A 32 -28.10 -5.72 32.59
C ALA A 32 -26.74 -6.11 32.00
N TYR A 33 -26.28 -5.40 30.99
CA TYR A 33 -24.95 -5.58 30.41
C TYR A 33 -23.84 -5.38 31.47
N GLY A 34 -23.91 -4.29 32.23
CA GLY A 34 -22.94 -3.98 33.28
C GLY A 34 -22.88 -5.05 34.37
N ARG A 35 -24.02 -5.68 34.73
CA ARG A 35 -24.02 -6.81 35.68
C ARG A 35 -23.30 -8.03 35.12
N ILE A 36 -23.52 -8.36 33.85
CA ILE A 36 -22.87 -9.53 33.21
C ILE A 36 -21.36 -9.29 33.07
N ALA A 37 -20.97 -8.09 32.63
CA ALA A 37 -19.57 -7.68 32.52
C ALA A 37 -18.85 -7.72 33.88
N MET A 38 -19.49 -7.24 34.95
CA MET A 38 -18.91 -7.26 36.31
C MET A 38 -18.81 -8.67 36.91
N LEU A 39 -19.65 -9.61 36.46
CA LEU A 39 -19.60 -11.01 36.86
C LEU A 39 -18.50 -11.81 36.12
N GLY A 40 -17.67 -11.15 35.31
CA GLY A 40 -16.54 -11.77 34.61
C GLY A 40 -16.96 -12.81 33.57
N ARG A 41 -18.22 -12.76 33.12
CA ARG A 41 -18.75 -13.66 32.09
C ARG A 41 -18.66 -12.95 30.75
N ASP A 42 -17.91 -13.52 29.81
CA ASP A 42 -17.90 -13.06 28.43
C ASP A 42 -19.33 -13.07 27.89
N VAL A 43 -19.90 -11.87 27.69
CA VAL A 43 -21.25 -11.65 27.14
C VAL A 43 -21.38 -12.25 25.73
N SER A 44 -20.25 -12.48 25.06
CA SER A 44 -20.15 -13.17 23.77
C SER A 44 -20.63 -14.62 23.80
N GLN A 45 -20.66 -15.29 24.97
CA GLN A 45 -20.88 -16.75 25.04
C GLN A 45 -22.25 -17.21 25.56
N ASN A 46 -23.18 -16.34 25.97
CA ASN A 46 -24.51 -16.81 26.40
C ASN A 46 -25.64 -15.81 26.10
N PRO A 47 -26.52 -16.07 25.11
CA PRO A 47 -27.80 -15.37 25.02
C PRO A 47 -28.73 -15.78 26.17
N PRO A 48 -29.74 -14.96 26.55
CA PRO A 48 -30.63 -15.27 27.66
C PRO A 48 -31.39 -16.59 27.44
N PRO A 49 -31.78 -17.31 28.51
CA PRO A 49 -32.52 -18.57 28.38
C PRO A 49 -33.93 -18.28 27.87
N SER A 50 -34.08 -18.38 26.55
CA SER A 50 -35.38 -18.50 25.90
C SER A 50 -35.98 -19.85 26.26
N THR A 51 -37.08 -19.80 27.00
CA THR A 51 -37.97 -20.92 27.25
C THR A 51 -38.42 -21.53 25.92
N GLY A 52 -38.03 -22.77 25.65
CA GLY A 52 -38.72 -23.65 24.68
C GLY A 52 -37.92 -24.07 23.45
N GLY A 53 -37.51 -25.35 23.44
CA GLY A 53 -37.47 -26.21 22.26
C GLY A 53 -36.29 -26.04 21.28
N SER A 54 -35.80 -27.17 20.77
CA SER A 54 -34.82 -27.30 19.67
C SER A 54 -33.38 -26.82 19.94
N GLY A 55 -32.67 -27.59 20.76
CA GLY A 55 -31.23 -27.44 21.00
C GLY A 55 -30.29 -27.95 19.89
N SER A 56 -30.77 -28.62 18.84
CA SER A 56 -29.90 -29.09 17.74
C SER A 56 -29.92 -28.18 16.51
N GLU A 57 -31.09 -27.69 16.08
CA GLU A 57 -31.23 -26.88 14.86
C GLU A 57 -30.64 -25.46 14.99
N SER A 58 -30.61 -24.90 16.21
CA SER A 58 -30.06 -23.58 16.50
C SER A 58 -28.52 -23.58 16.54
N MET A 59 -27.90 -24.66 17.04
CA MET A 59 -26.46 -24.89 16.97
C MET A 59 -25.99 -25.16 15.54
N ASP A 60 -26.74 -25.95 14.77
CA ASP A 60 -26.42 -26.21 13.35
C ASP A 60 -26.54 -24.93 12.49
N ARG A 61 -27.54 -24.07 12.73
CA ARG A 61 -27.61 -22.77 12.04
C ARG A 61 -26.50 -21.80 12.44
N ALA A 62 -26.13 -21.75 13.72
CA ALA A 62 -25.02 -20.92 14.16
C ALA A 62 -23.68 -21.43 13.59
N ALA A 63 -23.48 -22.75 13.54
CA ALA A 63 -22.31 -23.37 12.91
C ALA A 63 -22.25 -23.08 11.40
N MET A 64 -23.38 -23.17 10.70
CA MET A 64 -23.46 -22.81 9.27
C MET A 64 -23.17 -21.33 9.03
N GLN A 65 -23.66 -20.41 9.87
CA GLN A 65 -23.36 -18.98 9.76
C GLN A 65 -21.88 -18.68 10.05
N THR A 66 -21.26 -19.37 11.02
CA THR A 66 -19.83 -19.23 11.27
C THR A 66 -18.99 -19.77 10.12
N ALA A 67 -19.39 -20.87 9.49
CA ALA A 67 -18.73 -21.41 8.31
C ALA A 67 -18.82 -20.43 7.13
N GLU A 68 -20.01 -19.86 6.89
CA GLU A 68 -20.22 -18.85 5.83
C GLU A 68 -19.39 -17.57 6.08
N LEU A 69 -19.25 -17.13 7.33
CA LEU A 69 -18.40 -16.00 7.69
C LEU A 69 -16.92 -16.31 7.49
N VAL A 70 -16.46 -17.52 7.82
CA VAL A 70 -15.08 -17.96 7.61
C VAL A 70 -14.76 -18.00 6.11
N ASP A 71 -15.66 -18.55 5.28
CA ASP A 71 -15.50 -18.56 3.83
C ASP A 71 -15.48 -17.14 3.26
N ARG A 72 -16.33 -16.25 3.77
CA ARG A 72 -16.38 -14.85 3.34
C ARG A 72 -15.13 -14.08 3.75
N VAL A 73 -14.58 -14.34 4.94
CA VAL A 73 -13.29 -13.77 5.37
C VAL A 73 -12.16 -14.29 4.51
N GLY A 74 -12.12 -15.60 4.23
CA GLY A 74 -11.11 -16.18 3.32
C GLY A 74 -11.16 -15.58 1.91
N MET A 75 -12.35 -15.34 1.36
CA MET A 75 -12.50 -14.62 0.09
C MET A 75 -12.02 -13.16 0.16
N LEU A 76 -12.24 -12.47 1.28
CA LEU A 76 -11.78 -11.09 1.45
C LEU A 76 -10.25 -11.03 1.60
N GLU A 77 -9.65 -11.97 2.33
CA GLU A 77 -8.20 -12.09 2.45
C GLU A 77 -7.54 -12.40 1.11
N SER A 78 -8.13 -13.31 0.30
CA SER A 78 -7.67 -13.58 -1.07
C SER A 78 -7.73 -12.33 -1.95
N ARG A 79 -8.85 -11.60 -1.92
CA ARG A 79 -9.01 -10.36 -2.70
C ARG A 79 -8.07 -9.25 -2.24
N LEU A 80 -7.76 -9.19 -0.94
CA LEU A 80 -6.83 -8.22 -0.39
C LEU A 80 -5.40 -8.54 -0.83
N ALA A 81 -5.00 -9.82 -0.82
CA ALA A 81 -3.71 -10.25 -1.35
C ALA A 81 -3.56 -9.94 -2.86
N GLU A 82 -4.60 -10.21 -3.66
CA GLU A 82 -4.63 -9.85 -5.09
C GLU A 82 -4.52 -8.34 -5.30
N GLN A 83 -5.18 -7.54 -4.45
CA GLN A 83 -5.09 -6.09 -4.50
C GLN A 83 -3.70 -5.58 -4.12
N GLU A 84 -3.07 -6.16 -3.09
CA GLU A 84 -1.70 -5.81 -2.71
C GLU A 84 -0.72 -6.10 -3.84
N GLU A 85 -0.83 -7.25 -4.51
CA GLU A 85 -0.01 -7.58 -5.68
C GLU A 85 -0.25 -6.61 -6.85
N ALA A 86 -1.51 -6.27 -7.12
CA ALA A 86 -1.87 -5.28 -8.13
C ALA A 86 -1.29 -3.89 -7.81
N PHE A 87 -1.30 -3.47 -6.54
CA PHE A 87 -0.70 -2.20 -6.13
C PHE A 87 0.82 -2.21 -6.23
N LEU A 88 1.49 -3.32 -5.87
CA LEU A 88 2.94 -3.44 -6.01
C LEU A 88 3.37 -3.38 -7.48
N SER A 89 2.66 -4.09 -8.36
CA SER A 89 2.94 -4.02 -9.81
C SER A 89 2.70 -2.61 -10.37
N LEU A 90 1.65 -1.91 -9.92
CA LEU A 90 1.42 -0.51 -10.30
C LEU A 90 2.53 0.42 -9.80
N ILE A 91 3.01 0.23 -8.57
CA ILE A 91 4.12 1.01 -8.02
C ILE A 91 5.40 0.75 -8.82
N GLU A 92 5.67 -0.49 -9.21
CA GLU A 92 6.81 -0.84 -10.04
C GLU A 92 6.70 -0.18 -11.42
N HIS A 93 5.54 -0.25 -12.05
CA HIS A 93 5.29 0.39 -13.34
C HIS A 93 5.40 1.92 -13.29
N LEU A 94 4.87 2.54 -12.22
CA LEU A 94 5.03 3.98 -11.98
C LEU A 94 6.48 4.35 -11.70
N ARG A 95 7.22 3.52 -10.96
CA ARG A 95 8.66 3.72 -10.76
C ARG A 95 9.42 3.63 -12.07
N GLU A 96 9.07 2.71 -12.96
CA GLU A 96 9.67 2.63 -14.29
C GLU A 96 9.33 3.83 -15.17
N GLN A 97 8.08 4.32 -15.12
CA GLN A 97 7.64 5.50 -15.87
C GLN A 97 8.25 6.80 -15.36
N VAL A 98 8.45 6.92 -14.05
CA VAL A 98 9.01 8.12 -13.40
C VAL A 98 10.53 8.03 -13.26
N ARG A 99 11.13 6.86 -13.47
CA ARG A 99 12.58 6.69 -13.39
C ARG A 99 13.25 7.50 -14.50
N ILE A 100 14.18 8.33 -14.08
CA ILE A 100 15.15 8.95 -14.97
C ILE A 100 16.14 7.85 -15.42
N PRO A 101 16.22 7.51 -16.72
CA PRO A 101 17.15 6.51 -17.21
C PRO A 101 18.59 6.99 -17.03
N SER A 102 19.56 6.08 -16.97
CA SER A 102 20.96 6.52 -16.98
C SER A 102 21.30 7.18 -18.33
N PHE A 103 22.32 8.02 -18.35
CA PHE A 103 22.73 8.67 -19.60
C PHE A 103 23.14 7.64 -20.68
N SER A 104 23.77 6.54 -20.28
CA SER A 104 24.10 5.43 -21.18
C SER A 104 22.87 4.76 -21.78
N GLU A 105 21.83 4.52 -20.99
CA GLU A 105 20.54 3.96 -21.43
C GLU A 105 19.85 4.93 -22.39
N PHE A 106 19.78 6.21 -22.03
CA PHE A 106 19.19 7.24 -22.86
C PHE A 106 19.92 7.39 -24.19
N ARG A 107 21.25 7.44 -24.18
CA ARG A 107 22.06 7.52 -25.40
C ARG A 107 21.79 6.34 -26.33
N ALA A 108 21.71 5.12 -25.80
CA ALA A 108 21.41 3.94 -26.60
C ALA A 108 20.03 4.02 -27.27
N ARG A 109 19.01 4.48 -26.53
CA ARG A 109 17.65 4.70 -27.07
C ARG A 109 17.62 5.82 -28.10
N TYR A 110 18.23 6.96 -27.78
CA TYR A 110 18.32 8.11 -28.67
C TYR A 110 18.94 7.73 -30.03
N LEU A 111 20.00 6.93 -30.01
CA LEU A 111 20.65 6.38 -31.20
C LEU A 111 19.79 5.36 -31.95
N ALA A 112 18.98 4.57 -31.24
CA ALA A 112 18.07 3.61 -31.86
C ALA A 112 16.84 4.29 -32.51
N ASP A 113 16.39 5.42 -31.95
CA ASP A 113 15.24 6.18 -32.44
C ASP A 113 15.60 7.16 -33.58
N LEU A 114 16.89 7.35 -33.85
CA LEU A 114 17.36 8.20 -34.94
C LEU A 114 16.97 7.59 -36.30
N PRO A 115 16.35 8.37 -37.21
CA PRO A 115 16.09 7.92 -38.57
C PRO A 115 17.40 7.51 -39.27
N LEU A 116 17.36 6.44 -40.08
CA LEU A 116 18.54 5.89 -40.76
C LEU A 116 19.30 6.91 -41.63
N ASP A 117 18.62 7.98 -42.08
CA ASP A 117 19.18 9.03 -42.93
C ASP A 117 19.61 10.29 -42.16
N GLN A 118 19.50 10.30 -40.82
CA GLN A 118 19.90 11.42 -39.98
C GLN A 118 21.14 11.07 -39.14
N ASP A 119 22.22 11.77 -39.41
CA ASP A 119 23.39 11.78 -38.54
C ASP A 119 23.20 12.77 -37.38
N ILE A 120 23.81 12.46 -36.23
CA ILE A 120 23.86 13.40 -35.11
C ILE A 120 24.72 14.60 -35.52
N PRO A 121 24.25 15.84 -35.33
CA PRO A 121 25.03 17.02 -35.62
C PRO A 121 26.28 17.09 -34.73
N GLY A 122 27.45 17.17 -35.36
CA GLY A 122 28.76 17.22 -34.71
C GLY A 122 29.81 16.56 -35.59
N SER A 123 30.96 17.23 -35.72
CA SER A 123 32.10 16.75 -36.51
C SER A 123 32.95 15.72 -35.76
N SER A 124 32.90 15.73 -34.43
CA SER A 124 33.65 14.82 -33.56
C SER A 124 32.72 14.00 -32.66
N ASP A 125 33.18 12.81 -32.26
CA ASP A 125 32.47 11.95 -31.29
C ASP A 125 32.12 12.69 -29.98
N ALA A 126 32.96 13.64 -29.56
CA ALA A 126 32.73 14.46 -28.39
C ALA A 126 31.58 15.46 -28.59
N GLU A 127 31.51 16.10 -29.75
CA GLU A 127 30.40 17.01 -30.10
C GLU A 127 29.07 16.26 -30.22
N GLN A 128 29.08 15.08 -30.84
CA GLN A 128 27.90 14.23 -30.92
C GLN A 128 27.44 13.79 -29.53
N LEU A 129 28.38 13.41 -28.66
CA LEU A 129 28.05 13.06 -27.28
C LEU A 129 27.46 14.24 -26.49
N LEU A 130 27.99 15.45 -26.70
CA LEU A 130 27.45 16.68 -26.12
C LEU A 130 26.06 16.99 -26.65
N HIS A 131 25.77 16.71 -27.92
CA HIS A 131 24.44 16.85 -28.49
C HIS A 131 23.43 15.96 -27.75
N VAL A 132 23.77 14.69 -27.56
CA VAL A 132 22.93 13.75 -26.81
C VAL A 132 22.80 14.15 -25.33
N ALA A 133 23.88 14.65 -24.71
CA ALA A 133 23.84 15.17 -23.34
C ALA A 133 22.89 16.37 -23.18
N ARG A 134 22.89 17.28 -24.15
CA ARG A 134 21.94 18.41 -24.19
C ARG A 134 20.51 17.94 -24.38
N ALA A 135 20.27 16.93 -25.22
CA ALA A 135 18.95 16.32 -25.36
C ALA A 135 18.49 15.70 -24.03
N TYR A 136 19.33 14.92 -23.37
CA TYR A 136 19.05 14.32 -22.06
C TYR A 136 18.70 15.38 -21.00
N TRP A 137 19.48 16.47 -20.94
CA TRP A 137 19.21 17.57 -20.02
C TRP A 137 17.89 18.29 -20.32
N LYS A 138 17.53 18.50 -21.59
CA LYS A 138 16.22 19.06 -21.95
C LYS A 138 15.06 18.15 -21.54
N THR A 139 15.24 16.84 -21.61
CA THR A 139 14.19 15.86 -21.27
C THR A 139 14.02 15.69 -19.76
N TYR A 140 15.11 15.63 -19.00
CA TYR A 140 15.07 15.25 -17.57
C TYR A 140 15.54 16.35 -16.60
N GLY A 141 16.01 17.50 -17.10
CA GLY A 141 16.54 18.60 -16.29
C GLY A 141 17.86 18.29 -15.58
N GLN A 142 18.46 17.12 -15.83
CA GLN A 142 19.70 16.66 -15.20
C GLN A 142 20.84 16.62 -16.21
N TRP A 143 21.97 17.23 -15.88
CA TRP A 143 23.18 17.12 -16.69
C TRP A 143 23.90 15.80 -16.37
N PRO A 144 24.28 14.99 -17.38
CA PRO A 144 24.91 13.70 -17.12
C PRO A 144 26.32 13.89 -16.55
N GLN A 145 26.66 13.12 -15.53
CA GLN A 145 27.99 13.12 -14.93
C GLN A 145 28.85 12.00 -15.53
N ALA A 146 30.08 12.31 -15.93
CA ALA A 146 31.02 11.32 -16.50
C ALA A 146 31.40 10.20 -15.51
N THR A 147 31.22 10.45 -14.21
CA THR A 147 31.46 9.50 -13.13
C THR A 147 30.16 9.31 -12.35
N PRO A 148 29.68 8.06 -12.11
CA PRO A 148 30.32 6.79 -12.44
C PRO A 148 30.17 6.38 -13.92
N MET A 149 31.24 5.85 -14.53
CA MET A 149 31.29 5.42 -15.94
C MET A 149 30.21 4.39 -16.32
N ARG A 150 29.70 3.60 -15.36
CA ARG A 150 28.61 2.64 -15.63
C ARG A 150 27.31 3.34 -16.04
N GLN A 151 27.02 4.50 -15.45
CA GLN A 151 25.80 5.28 -15.73
C GLN A 151 25.98 6.20 -16.94
N PHE A 152 27.21 6.66 -17.18
CA PHE A 152 27.53 7.52 -18.31
C PHE A 152 27.79 6.77 -19.62
N GLY A 153 28.47 5.63 -19.54
CA GLY A 153 28.94 4.86 -20.68
C GLY A 153 30.38 5.19 -21.09
N ARG A 154 30.77 4.78 -22.30
CA ARG A 154 32.12 5.00 -22.83
C ARG A 154 32.28 6.44 -23.33
N LEU A 155 33.31 7.11 -22.84
CA LEU A 155 33.78 8.40 -23.36
C LEU A 155 34.58 8.21 -24.67
N PRO A 156 34.65 9.25 -25.52
CA PRO A 156 35.51 9.25 -26.70
C PRO A 156 36.98 9.00 -26.35
N LYS A 157 37.74 8.43 -27.29
CA LYS A 157 39.17 8.18 -27.09
C LYS A 157 39.91 9.50 -26.85
N GLY A 158 40.70 9.57 -25.79
CA GLY A 158 41.45 10.77 -25.41
C GLY A 158 40.67 11.80 -24.58
N MET A 159 39.41 11.53 -24.23
CA MET A 159 38.61 12.38 -23.35
C MET A 159 38.54 11.78 -21.94
N PRO A 160 39.35 12.26 -20.96
CA PRO A 160 39.22 11.82 -19.58
C PRO A 160 37.91 12.32 -18.96
N PRO A 161 37.35 11.64 -17.94
CA PRO A 161 36.11 12.06 -17.26
C PRO A 161 36.15 13.49 -16.74
N GLU A 162 37.33 13.97 -16.33
CA GLU A 162 37.58 15.31 -15.81
C GLU A 162 37.42 16.41 -16.87
N SER A 163 37.59 16.07 -18.15
CA SER A 163 37.39 16.99 -19.27
C SER A 163 35.92 17.12 -19.68
N TRP A 164 35.03 16.35 -19.07
CA TRP A 164 33.60 16.45 -19.31
C TRP A 164 33.06 17.76 -18.72
N PRO A 165 32.31 18.57 -19.48
CA PRO A 165 31.76 19.81 -18.97
C PRO A 165 30.80 19.55 -17.81
N THR A 166 30.81 20.45 -16.83
CA THR A 166 29.99 20.36 -15.61
C THR A 166 28.59 20.93 -15.77
N ASN A 167 28.31 21.66 -16.86
CA ASN A 167 27.03 22.34 -17.10
C ASN A 167 26.71 22.39 -18.62
N PRO A 168 25.44 22.33 -19.04
CA PRO A 168 24.95 22.36 -20.43
C PRO A 168 25.34 23.52 -21.37
N VAL A 169 26.01 24.59 -20.90
CA VAL A 169 26.21 25.92 -21.53
C VAL A 169 25.87 26.00 -23.02
#